data_AF-A0A382C801-F1
#
_entry.id   AF-A0A382C801-F1
#
_cell.length_a   1.000
_cell.length_b   1.000
_cell.length_c   1.000
_cell.angle_alpha   90.00
_cell.angle_beta   90.00
_cell.angle_gamma   90.00
#
_symmetry.space_group_name_H-M   'P 1'
#
loop_
_entity.id
_entity.type
_entity.pdbx_description
1 polymer ?
#
loop_
_entity_poly.entity_id
_entity_poly.type
_entity_poly.pdbx_seq_one_letter_code
_entity_poly.pdbx_strand_id
1 'polypeptide(L)'
;MISRNVILVLVVSIIVVGCNNGTTEQDLDPSGSTILSDTQNQFVSQEIIFPKDGAKMVLISGGEFNMGDHFNDGLQDEVPIHSVYVDSFYMDAYEVTNRQYQKFIDATDYPPPKQLADPKFNSPNQPVIGVDWFDAVEYAKWAGKRLPTEAEWEKAARGNLIGKRYPWGNYITHNDANYNGSNGRDQWVWKPASVGSFPPNRYGLYDMAGNVS
;
A
#
# COMPACT_ATOMS: atom_id res chain seq x y z
N MET A 1 74.22 -56.94 -1.43
CA MET A 1 74.74 -55.91 -2.36
C MET A 1 73.94 -54.65 -2.16
N ILE A 2 74.67 -53.55 -1.98
CA ILE A 2 74.19 -52.22 -1.59
C ILE A 2 73.71 -51.48 -2.84
N SER A 3 72.57 -50.79 -2.76
CA SER A 3 72.34 -49.59 -3.56
C SER A 3 71.35 -48.68 -2.84
N ARG A 4 71.86 -47.54 -2.38
CA ARG A 4 71.18 -46.46 -1.67
C ARG A 4 70.36 -45.63 -2.65
N ASN A 5 69.26 -45.05 -2.18
CA ASN A 5 68.86 -43.68 -2.55
C ASN A 5 68.45 -42.95 -1.27
N VAL A 6 69.12 -41.83 -1.02
CA VAL A 6 68.88 -40.87 0.07
C VAL A 6 68.52 -39.55 -0.63
N ILE A 7 67.55 -38.80 -0.11
CA ILE A 7 67.46 -37.31 -0.05
C ILE A 7 66.09 -36.99 0.57
N LEU A 8 66.03 -36.71 1.89
CA LEU A 8 66.05 -35.38 2.54
C LEU A 8 64.72 -34.61 2.39
N VAL A 9 63.78 -34.84 3.31
CA VAL A 9 62.56 -34.04 3.48
C VAL A 9 62.83 -32.99 4.56
N LEU A 10 62.74 -31.72 4.19
CA LEU A 10 62.84 -30.56 5.08
C LEU A 10 61.54 -30.40 5.89
N VAL A 11 61.71 -30.05 7.16
CA VAL A 11 60.68 -29.97 8.22
C VAL A 11 60.33 -28.50 8.50
N VAL A 12 59.18 -28.32 9.20
CA VAL A 12 58.76 -27.20 10.09
C VAL A 12 58.17 -25.98 9.34
N SER A 13 57.00 -25.43 9.66
CA SER A 13 56.43 -25.07 10.99
C SER A 13 54.90 -24.96 10.90
N ILE A 14 54.09 -25.61 11.74
CA ILE A 14 53.65 -25.26 13.12
C ILE A 14 52.94 -23.90 13.22
N ILE A 15 51.63 -23.92 13.50
CA ILE A 15 50.89 -23.12 14.52
C ILE A 15 49.60 -23.93 14.88
N VAL A 16 49.60 -24.85 15.87
CA VAL A 16 49.12 -24.76 17.28
C VAL A 16 47.99 -23.73 17.48
N VAL A 17 46.80 -23.99 18.05
CA VAL A 17 46.34 -24.60 19.32
C VAL A 17 44.81 -24.77 19.12
N GLY A 18 44.14 -25.91 19.37
CA GLY A 18 43.63 -26.36 20.70
C GLY A 18 42.50 -25.45 21.21
N CYS A 19 41.40 -25.84 21.85
CA CYS A 19 40.89 -27.07 22.47
C CYS A 19 39.40 -26.76 22.79
N ASN A 20 38.44 -27.63 22.48
CA ASN A 20 37.89 -28.69 23.35
C ASN A 20 36.46 -28.36 23.82
N ASN A 21 35.63 -29.40 23.85
CA ASN A 21 34.19 -29.37 24.08
C ASN A 21 33.86 -29.25 25.57
N GLY A 22 32.84 -28.47 25.89
CA GLY A 22 32.18 -28.44 27.20
C GLY A 22 30.71 -28.08 27.03
N THR A 23 29.82 -29.01 27.39
CA THR A 23 28.39 -28.76 27.60
C THR A 23 28.19 -27.96 28.88
N THR A 24 27.40 -26.90 28.83
CA THR A 24 26.79 -26.25 30.00
C THR A 24 25.39 -25.77 29.68
N GLU A 25 24.58 -25.79 30.73
CA GLU A 25 23.14 -25.64 30.84
C GLU A 25 22.56 -24.31 30.34
N GLN A 26 21.22 -24.33 30.26
CA GLN A 26 20.29 -23.26 29.92
C GLN A 26 20.57 -21.93 30.61
N ASP A 27 20.42 -20.84 29.85
CA ASP A 27 19.80 -19.60 30.34
C ASP A 27 18.72 -19.17 29.34
N LEU A 28 17.46 -19.31 29.77
CA LEU A 28 16.29 -18.76 29.10
C LEU A 28 16.16 -17.28 29.48
N ASP A 29 16.33 -16.38 28.52
CA ASP A 29 15.86 -14.99 28.64
C ASP A 29 14.32 -14.98 28.49
N PRO A 30 13.55 -14.42 29.45
CA PRO A 30 12.10 -14.39 29.38
C PRO A 30 11.53 -13.29 28.47
N SER A 31 12.34 -12.62 27.65
CA SER A 31 11.90 -11.63 26.67
C SER A 31 12.08 -12.13 25.23
N GLY A 32 11.18 -13.00 24.78
CA GLY A 32 11.20 -13.62 23.44
C GLY A 32 11.10 -12.62 22.29
N SER A 33 12.22 -11.98 21.91
CA SER A 33 12.38 -11.20 20.70
C SER A 33 13.63 -11.67 19.94
N THR A 34 13.43 -12.69 19.09
CA THR A 34 14.43 -13.07 18.10
C THR A 34 14.25 -12.15 16.90
N ILE A 35 15.05 -11.08 16.79
CA ILE A 35 15.15 -10.33 15.54
C ILE A 35 16.08 -11.12 14.61
N LEU A 36 15.47 -11.92 13.74
CA LEU A 36 16.13 -12.43 12.55
C LEU A 36 16.13 -11.30 11.50
N SER A 37 17.33 -10.78 11.24
CA SER A 37 17.60 -9.83 10.16
C SER A 37 17.59 -10.57 8.83
N ASP A 38 16.53 -10.37 8.04
CA ASP A 38 16.55 -10.68 6.60
C ASP A 38 16.37 -9.37 5.81
N THR A 39 17.50 -8.82 5.40
CA THR A 39 17.62 -7.70 4.46
C THR A 39 17.23 -8.14 3.05
N GLN A 40 15.93 -8.15 2.77
CA GLN A 40 15.33 -7.96 1.44
C GLN A 40 13.95 -7.28 1.59
N ASN A 41 13.96 -5.95 1.70
CA ASN A 41 12.90 -5.06 1.23
C ASN A 41 11.43 -5.42 1.59
N GLN A 42 11.12 -5.56 2.88
CA GLN A 42 9.75 -5.37 3.36
C GLN A 42 9.52 -3.86 3.55
N PHE A 43 8.82 -3.22 2.61
CA PHE A 43 8.12 -1.99 2.93
C PHE A 43 7.03 -2.34 3.95
N VAL A 44 7.35 -2.23 5.24
CA VAL A 44 6.33 -2.31 6.29
C VAL A 44 5.54 -1.02 6.20
N SER A 45 4.39 -1.05 5.53
CA SER A 45 3.44 0.05 5.60
C SER A 45 3.06 0.25 7.07
N GLN A 46 3.35 1.42 7.62
CA GLN A 46 2.84 1.76 8.94
C GLN A 46 1.35 2.06 8.77
N GLU A 47 0.52 1.10 9.16
CA GLU A 47 -0.94 1.20 9.10
C GLU A 47 -1.49 1.71 10.43
N ILE A 48 -2.51 2.56 10.38
CA ILE A 48 -3.25 3.03 11.56
C ILE A 48 -4.75 2.86 11.35
N ILE A 49 -5.51 2.78 12.44
CA ILE A 49 -6.96 2.97 12.42
C ILE A 49 -7.24 4.37 12.94
N PHE A 50 -7.76 5.24 12.08
CA PHE A 50 -8.06 6.62 12.44
C PHE A 50 -9.27 6.66 13.39
N PRO A 51 -9.13 7.21 14.61
CA PRO A 51 -10.11 6.98 15.68
C PRO A 51 -11.47 7.63 15.42
N LYS A 52 -11.52 8.71 14.63
CA LYS A 52 -12.74 9.51 14.43
C LYS A 52 -13.78 8.79 13.58
N ASP A 53 -13.37 8.18 12.48
CA ASP A 53 -14.25 7.48 11.52
C ASP A 53 -14.01 5.96 11.47
N GLY A 54 -12.90 5.48 12.03
CA GLY A 54 -12.47 4.08 11.99
C GLY A 54 -11.82 3.68 10.66
N ALA A 55 -11.40 4.65 9.83
CA ALA A 55 -10.72 4.34 8.58
C ALA A 55 -9.36 3.70 8.83
N LYS A 56 -9.04 2.66 8.06
CA LYS A 56 -7.65 2.19 7.93
C LYS A 56 -6.89 3.20 7.08
N MET A 57 -5.78 3.72 7.58
CA MET A 57 -4.86 4.58 6.82
C MET A 57 -3.49 3.94 6.70
N VAL A 58 -2.81 4.23 5.60
CA VAL A 58 -1.46 3.74 5.31
C VAL A 58 -0.52 4.94 5.23
N LEU A 59 0.64 4.84 5.89
CA LEU A 59 1.74 5.79 5.70
C LEU A 59 2.35 5.63 4.30
N ILE A 60 2.27 6.69 3.49
CA ILE A 60 2.95 6.82 2.22
C ILE A 60 4.27 7.56 2.48
N SER A 61 5.38 6.89 2.15
CA SER A 61 6.71 7.49 2.28
C SER A 61 6.85 8.67 1.30
N GLY A 62 7.36 9.79 1.82
CA GLY A 62 7.67 10.97 1.03
C GLY A 62 8.84 10.74 0.07
N GLY A 63 9.11 11.75 -0.76
CA GLY A 63 10.20 11.77 -1.73
C GLY A 63 9.75 12.17 -3.12
N GLU A 64 10.71 12.26 -4.03
CA GLU A 64 10.46 12.59 -5.44
C GLU A 64 9.83 11.42 -6.20
N PHE A 65 8.98 11.74 -7.18
CA PHE A 65 8.49 10.80 -8.18
C PHE A 65 8.18 11.51 -9.49
N ASN A 66 8.11 10.75 -10.57
CA ASN A 66 7.70 11.25 -11.88
C ASN A 66 6.16 11.21 -11.99
N MET A 67 5.55 12.39 -11.98
CA MET A 67 4.11 12.58 -12.12
C MET A 67 3.72 12.72 -13.60
N GLY A 68 2.55 12.21 -13.99
CA GLY A 68 1.99 12.30 -15.35
C GLY A 68 2.11 11.05 -16.22
N ASP A 69 1.60 11.13 -17.43
CA ASP A 69 1.48 10.01 -18.37
C ASP A 69 2.83 9.64 -19.01
N HIS A 70 3.23 8.38 -18.81
CA HIS A 70 4.47 7.82 -19.35
C HIS A 70 4.32 7.19 -20.73
N PHE A 71 3.11 7.07 -21.25
CA PHE A 71 2.79 6.46 -22.54
C PHE A 71 2.45 7.49 -23.62
N ASN A 72 2.26 8.76 -23.23
CA ASN A 72 1.93 9.88 -24.10
C ASN A 72 0.67 9.61 -24.94
N ASP A 73 -0.31 8.95 -24.33
CA ASP A 73 -1.63 8.66 -24.87
C ASP A 73 -2.79 9.18 -23.99
N GLY A 74 -2.47 9.88 -22.90
CA GLY A 74 -3.39 10.64 -22.07
C GLY A 74 -3.77 12.02 -22.62
N LEU A 75 -4.49 12.80 -21.81
CA LEU A 75 -4.90 14.17 -22.12
C LEU A 75 -3.72 15.17 -22.07
N GLN A 76 -3.96 16.39 -22.56
CA GLN A 76 -2.92 17.43 -22.64
C GLN A 76 -2.39 17.86 -21.26
N ASP A 77 -3.22 17.80 -20.23
CA ASP A 77 -2.89 18.10 -18.84
C ASP A 77 -2.23 16.92 -18.10
N GLU A 78 -2.18 15.74 -18.70
CA GLU A 78 -1.46 14.57 -18.16
C GLU A 78 0.03 14.55 -18.59
N VAL A 79 0.44 15.45 -19.49
CA VAL A 79 1.80 15.56 -20.04
C VAL A 79 2.35 17.00 -19.88
N PRO A 80 3.68 17.21 -19.84
CA PRO A 80 4.74 16.21 -19.79
C PRO A 80 4.90 15.60 -18.39
N ILE A 81 5.58 14.45 -18.36
CA ILE A 81 6.11 13.90 -17.12
C ILE A 81 7.02 14.94 -16.45
N HIS A 82 6.84 15.17 -15.16
CA HIS A 82 7.66 16.07 -14.38
C HIS A 82 7.95 15.51 -12.99
N SER A 83 9.10 15.87 -12.41
CA SER A 83 9.47 15.43 -11.07
C SER A 83 8.74 16.27 -10.02
N VAL A 84 8.09 15.61 -9.07
CA VAL A 84 7.37 16.22 -7.95
C VAL A 84 7.86 15.63 -6.64
N TYR A 85 8.20 16.47 -5.68
CA TYR A 85 8.47 16.06 -4.30
C TYR A 85 7.20 16.14 -3.46
N VAL A 86 6.92 15.10 -2.69
CA VAL A 86 5.81 15.06 -1.72
C VAL A 86 6.36 14.62 -0.37
N ASP A 87 5.94 15.28 0.71
CA ASP A 87 6.27 14.84 2.07
C ASP A 87 5.66 13.47 2.39
N SER A 88 6.04 12.87 3.53
CA SER A 88 5.34 11.65 3.98
C SER A 88 3.96 12.03 4.52
N PHE A 89 2.94 11.24 4.20
CA PHE A 89 1.56 11.47 4.63
C PHE A 89 0.81 10.17 4.85
N TYR A 90 -0.26 10.21 5.63
CA TYR A 90 -1.21 9.10 5.73
C TYR A 90 -2.32 9.29 4.69
N MET A 91 -2.74 8.19 4.05
CA MET A 91 -3.90 8.14 3.16
C MET A 91 -4.83 7.01 3.57
N ASP A 92 -6.15 7.23 3.46
CA ASP A 92 -7.13 6.18 3.68
C ASP A 92 -6.88 5.01 2.70
N ALA A 93 -6.91 3.78 3.22
CA ALA A 93 -6.66 2.57 2.42
C ALA A 93 -7.79 2.25 1.44
N TYR A 94 -8.97 2.82 1.69
CA TYR A 94 -10.22 2.61 0.96
C TYR A 94 -10.89 3.97 0.79
N GLU A 95 -11.77 4.10 -0.20
CA GLU A 95 -12.68 5.23 -0.28
C GLU A 95 -13.57 5.30 0.97
N VAL A 96 -14.06 6.50 1.29
CA VAL A 96 -14.99 6.70 2.40
C VAL A 96 -16.26 5.89 2.15
N THR A 97 -16.58 4.98 3.07
CA THR A 97 -17.75 4.11 2.96
C THR A 97 -19.02 4.79 3.44
N ASN A 98 -20.19 4.30 2.98
CA ASN A 98 -21.49 4.70 3.50
C ASN A 98 -21.58 4.62 5.03
N ARG A 99 -21.01 3.57 5.64
CA ARG A 99 -20.98 3.41 7.11
C ARG A 99 -20.19 4.52 7.79
N GLN A 100 -19.05 4.90 7.23
CA GLN A 100 -18.23 5.98 7.77
C GLN A 100 -18.90 7.34 7.59
N TYR A 101 -19.49 7.59 6.42
CA TYR A 101 -20.22 8.82 6.15
C TYR A 101 -21.50 8.94 7.00
N GLN A 102 -22.17 7.82 7.33
CA GLN A 102 -23.30 7.83 8.26
C GLN A 102 -22.89 8.33 9.66
N LYS A 103 -21.70 7.98 10.15
CA LYS A 103 -21.18 8.52 11.43
C LYS A 103 -21.01 10.03 11.39
N PHE A 104 -20.65 10.59 10.24
CA PHE A 104 -20.55 12.03 10.03
C PHE A 104 -21.93 12.67 10.11
N ILE A 105 -22.89 12.17 9.33
CA ILE A 105 -24.29 12.62 9.36
C ILE A 105 -24.85 12.59 10.79
N ASP A 106 -24.71 11.46 11.49
CA ASP A 106 -25.24 11.28 12.85
C ASP A 106 -24.59 12.23 13.87
N ALA A 107 -23.35 12.66 13.63
CA ALA A 107 -22.59 13.51 14.56
C ALA A 107 -22.76 15.01 14.31
N THR A 108 -23.23 15.42 13.12
CA THR A 108 -23.28 16.83 12.73
C THR A 108 -24.61 17.27 12.14
N ASP A 109 -25.57 16.36 12.01
CA ASP A 109 -26.84 16.57 11.29
C ASP A 109 -26.65 17.05 9.84
N TYR A 110 -25.53 16.65 9.20
CA TYR A 110 -25.24 17.05 7.81
C TYR A 110 -26.24 16.41 6.84
N PRO A 111 -26.71 17.11 5.79
CA PRO A 111 -27.66 16.53 4.84
C PRO A 111 -27.14 15.25 4.17
N PRO A 112 -27.92 14.15 4.16
CA PRO A 112 -27.48 12.92 3.51
C PRO A 112 -27.50 13.05 1.97
N PRO A 113 -26.52 12.46 1.26
CA PRO A 113 -26.59 12.30 -0.19
C PRO A 113 -27.86 11.56 -0.61
N LYS A 114 -28.47 11.99 -1.72
CA LYS A 114 -29.72 11.38 -2.22
C LYS A 114 -29.58 9.89 -2.50
N GLN A 115 -28.38 9.46 -2.89
CA GLN A 115 -28.04 8.09 -3.27
C GLN A 115 -28.15 7.12 -2.09
N LEU A 116 -28.05 7.59 -0.84
CA LEU A 116 -28.27 6.74 0.34
C LEU A 116 -29.72 6.21 0.45
N ALA A 117 -30.67 6.87 -0.22
CA ALA A 117 -32.05 6.40 -0.27
C ALA A 117 -32.27 5.24 -1.26
N ASP A 118 -31.32 4.97 -2.14
CA ASP A 118 -31.41 3.91 -3.15
C ASP A 118 -30.67 2.63 -2.67
N PRO A 119 -31.36 1.48 -2.55
CA PRO A 119 -30.75 0.19 -2.19
C PRO A 119 -29.56 -0.23 -3.08
N LYS A 120 -29.46 0.34 -4.29
CA LYS A 120 -28.35 0.10 -5.21
C LYS A 120 -27.02 0.69 -4.73
N PHE A 121 -27.07 1.73 -3.89
CA PHE A 121 -25.91 2.56 -3.53
C PHE A 121 -25.70 2.71 -2.03
N ASN A 122 -26.58 2.14 -1.19
CA ASN A 122 -26.57 2.39 0.25
C ASN A 122 -25.97 1.25 1.11
N SER A 123 -25.32 0.26 0.49
CA SER A 123 -24.71 -0.82 1.26
C SER A 123 -23.59 -0.28 2.15
N PRO A 124 -23.47 -0.70 3.42
CA PRO A 124 -22.53 -0.09 4.37
C PRO A 124 -21.05 -0.08 3.95
N ASN A 125 -20.61 -1.04 3.13
CA ASN A 125 -19.22 -1.16 2.65
C ASN A 125 -19.04 -0.64 1.21
N GLN A 126 -20.08 -0.11 0.56
CA GLN A 126 -19.89 0.63 -0.68
C GLN A 126 -19.28 2.00 -0.36
N PRO A 127 -18.47 2.56 -1.28
CA PRO A 127 -18.09 3.96 -1.20
C PRO A 127 -19.35 4.82 -1.18
N VAL A 128 -19.32 5.90 -0.39
CA VAL A 128 -20.37 6.91 -0.46
C VAL A 128 -20.30 7.61 -1.81
N ILE A 129 -21.45 7.79 -2.46
CA ILE A 129 -21.56 8.47 -3.75
C ILE A 129 -22.62 9.57 -3.69
N GLY A 130 -22.59 10.48 -4.66
CA GLY A 130 -23.45 11.66 -4.66
C GLY A 130 -23.02 12.72 -3.65
N VAL A 131 -21.75 12.66 -3.23
CA VAL A 131 -21.04 13.71 -2.51
C VAL A 131 -20.34 14.58 -3.54
N ASP A 132 -20.40 15.91 -3.36
CA ASP A 132 -19.57 16.82 -4.13
C ASP A 132 -18.24 17.12 -3.40
N TRP A 133 -17.42 17.99 -4.00
CA TRP A 133 -16.13 18.36 -3.41
C TRP A 133 -16.29 19.06 -2.05
N PHE A 134 -17.32 19.87 -1.86
CA PHE A 134 -17.57 20.57 -0.60
C PHE A 134 -17.99 19.58 0.48
N ASP A 135 -18.86 18.63 0.15
CA ASP A 135 -19.24 17.54 1.05
C ASP A 135 -18.03 16.72 1.50
N ALA A 136 -17.15 16.35 0.56
CA ALA A 136 -15.94 15.60 0.85
C ALA A 136 -14.97 16.37 1.76
N VAL A 137 -14.87 17.70 1.57
CA VAL A 137 -14.08 18.58 2.45
C VAL A 137 -14.67 18.67 3.85
N GLU A 138 -15.99 18.83 3.99
CA GLU A 138 -16.64 18.90 5.30
C GLU A 138 -16.53 17.56 6.05
N TYR A 139 -16.68 16.43 5.35
CA TYR A 139 -16.40 15.11 5.92
C TYR A 139 -14.95 15.01 6.41
N ALA A 140 -13.97 15.36 5.56
CA ALA A 140 -12.56 15.26 5.92
C ALA A 140 -12.22 16.15 7.13
N LYS A 141 -12.73 17.38 7.17
CA LYS A 141 -12.57 18.29 8.33
C LYS A 141 -13.17 17.70 9.59
N TRP A 142 -14.41 17.21 9.54
CA TRP A 142 -15.05 16.55 10.68
C TRP A 142 -14.26 15.32 11.15
N ALA A 143 -13.73 14.55 10.20
CA ALA A 143 -12.90 13.39 10.47
C ALA A 143 -11.55 13.77 11.09
N GLY A 144 -11.14 15.05 11.10
CA GLY A 144 -9.81 15.47 11.53
C GLY A 144 -8.71 15.16 10.52
N LYS A 145 -9.08 15.13 9.23
CA LYS A 145 -8.24 14.81 8.07
C LYS A 145 -8.31 15.97 7.06
N ARG A 146 -7.80 15.72 5.85
CA ARG A 146 -7.94 16.57 4.66
C ARG A 146 -8.04 15.68 3.42
N LEU A 147 -8.48 16.26 2.30
CA LEU A 147 -8.31 15.63 1.01
C LEU A 147 -6.82 15.56 0.62
N PRO A 148 -6.39 14.54 -0.14
CA PRO A 148 -5.08 14.52 -0.74
C PRO A 148 -4.98 15.61 -1.81
N THR A 149 -3.77 16.13 -2.03
CA THR A 149 -3.44 16.82 -3.27
C THR A 149 -3.41 15.83 -4.43
N GLU A 150 -3.50 16.32 -5.67
CA GLU A 150 -3.37 15.48 -6.86
C GLU A 150 -2.03 14.71 -6.89
N ALA A 151 -0.92 15.37 -6.57
CA ALA A 151 0.40 14.76 -6.51
C ALA A 151 0.50 13.67 -5.42
N GLU A 152 -0.11 13.89 -4.25
CA GLU A 152 -0.21 12.87 -3.20
C GLU A 152 -1.03 11.67 -3.68
N TRP A 153 -2.18 11.93 -4.31
CA TRP A 153 -3.05 10.88 -4.83
C TRP A 153 -2.34 10.05 -5.90
N GLU A 154 -1.65 10.66 -6.86
CA GLU A 154 -0.94 9.93 -7.91
C GLU A 154 0.28 9.16 -7.35
N LYS A 155 1.07 9.77 -6.47
CA LYS A 155 2.20 9.07 -5.81
C LYS A 155 1.71 7.83 -5.05
N ALA A 156 0.61 7.97 -4.34
CA ALA A 156 -0.03 6.91 -3.60
C ALA A 156 -0.58 5.82 -4.54
N ALA A 157 -1.31 6.20 -5.60
CA ALA A 157 -1.87 5.31 -6.60
C ALA A 157 -0.80 4.46 -7.30
N ARG A 158 0.34 5.07 -7.65
CA ARG A 158 1.46 4.37 -8.31
C ARG A 158 2.05 3.24 -7.48
N GLY A 159 1.86 3.20 -6.16
CA GLY A 159 2.32 2.08 -5.33
C GLY A 159 3.82 1.80 -5.48
N ASN A 160 4.64 2.85 -5.55
CA ASN A 160 6.09 2.78 -5.79
C ASN A 160 6.51 2.14 -7.14
N LEU A 161 5.58 2.01 -8.10
CA LEU A 161 5.90 1.60 -9.47
C LEU A 161 6.24 2.83 -10.32
N ILE A 162 7.31 2.71 -11.10
CA ILE A 162 7.79 3.77 -11.99
C ILE A 162 7.27 3.50 -13.41
N GLY A 163 6.63 4.51 -14.01
CA GLY A 163 6.18 4.49 -15.40
C GLY A 163 5.25 3.35 -15.77
N LYS A 164 4.33 3.01 -14.87
CA LYS A 164 3.25 2.04 -15.11
C LYS A 164 1.94 2.75 -15.38
N ARG A 165 1.10 2.13 -16.20
CA ARG A 165 -0.20 2.66 -16.62
C ARG A 165 -1.25 2.60 -15.50
N TYR A 166 -1.19 1.54 -14.69
CA TYR A 166 -2.13 1.27 -13.61
C TYR A 166 -1.39 1.06 -12.28
N PRO A 167 -2.07 1.16 -11.13
CA PRO A 167 -1.49 0.95 -9.79
C PRO A 167 -0.73 -0.37 -9.61
N TRP A 168 -1.02 -1.38 -10.42
CA TRP A 168 -0.41 -2.72 -10.38
C TRP A 168 0.44 -3.09 -11.60
N GLY A 169 0.48 -2.28 -12.66
CA GLY A 169 1.21 -2.62 -13.88
C GLY A 169 0.71 -1.93 -15.15
N ASN A 170 0.90 -2.58 -16.30
CA ASN A 170 0.58 -1.99 -17.60
C ASN A 170 -0.73 -2.50 -18.23
N TYR A 171 -1.35 -3.51 -17.62
CA TYR A 171 -2.54 -4.16 -18.14
C TYR A 171 -3.63 -4.16 -17.07
N ILE A 172 -4.86 -3.91 -17.50
CA ILE A 172 -6.05 -3.95 -16.66
C ILE A 172 -6.96 -5.09 -17.14
N THR A 173 -7.56 -5.78 -16.18
CA THR A 173 -8.63 -6.73 -16.39
C THR A 173 -9.76 -6.46 -15.40
N HIS A 174 -10.93 -7.03 -15.66
CA HIS A 174 -12.05 -7.02 -14.70
C HIS A 174 -11.78 -7.84 -13.41
N ASN A 175 -10.56 -8.34 -13.19
CA ASN A 175 -10.13 -8.88 -11.90
C ASN A 175 -9.35 -7.86 -11.05
N ASP A 176 -9.04 -6.69 -11.61
CA ASP A 176 -8.16 -5.69 -11.00
C ASP A 176 -8.92 -4.42 -10.56
N ALA A 177 -10.06 -4.11 -11.18
CA ALA A 177 -10.89 -2.95 -10.84
C ALA A 177 -12.33 -3.11 -11.30
N ASN A 178 -13.22 -2.29 -10.72
CA ASN A 178 -14.60 -2.08 -11.20
C ASN A 178 -14.61 -0.95 -12.23
N TYR A 179 -14.92 -1.24 -13.49
CA TYR A 179 -14.97 -0.24 -14.56
C TYR A 179 -16.05 -0.60 -15.59
N ASN A 180 -16.18 0.19 -16.66
CA ASN A 180 -17.23 -0.02 -17.65
C ASN A 180 -17.26 -1.47 -18.20
N GLY A 181 -18.37 -2.17 -17.96
CA GLY A 181 -18.56 -3.58 -18.32
C GLY A 181 -18.81 -4.45 -17.09
N SER A 182 -18.74 -5.76 -17.27
CA SER A 182 -18.71 -6.73 -16.16
C SER A 182 -18.12 -8.04 -16.66
N ASN A 183 -17.11 -8.55 -15.96
CA ASN A 183 -16.48 -9.85 -16.20
C ASN A 183 -15.64 -10.24 -14.97
N GLY A 184 -15.08 -11.44 -14.91
CA GLY A 184 -14.14 -11.82 -13.84
C GLY A 184 -14.69 -11.55 -12.43
N ARG A 185 -13.94 -10.80 -11.60
CA ARG A 185 -14.41 -10.36 -10.28
C ARG A 185 -15.38 -9.18 -10.34
N ASP A 186 -15.25 -8.32 -11.34
CA ASP A 186 -16.12 -7.17 -11.55
C ASP A 186 -17.50 -7.57 -12.08
N GLN A 187 -18.45 -7.68 -11.16
CA GLN A 187 -19.84 -8.04 -11.46
C GLN A 187 -20.80 -6.86 -11.19
N TRP A 188 -20.29 -5.63 -11.04
CA TRP A 188 -21.07 -4.48 -10.58
C TRP A 188 -21.48 -3.55 -11.73
N VAL A 189 -22.48 -3.96 -12.50
CA VAL A 189 -22.99 -3.15 -13.61
C VAL A 189 -23.74 -1.90 -13.10
N TRP A 190 -23.27 -0.72 -13.52
CA TRP A 190 -23.85 0.60 -13.19
C TRP A 190 -23.95 0.90 -11.68
N LYS A 191 -23.09 0.31 -10.86
CA LYS A 191 -23.05 0.52 -9.40
C LYS A 191 -21.63 0.35 -8.85
N PRO A 192 -21.30 0.92 -7.69
CA PRO A 192 -20.01 0.68 -7.07
C PRO A 192 -19.93 -0.72 -6.45
N ALA A 193 -18.72 -1.27 -6.45
CA ALA A 193 -18.37 -2.44 -5.67
C ALA A 193 -18.25 -2.06 -4.19
N SER A 194 -18.21 -3.04 -3.30
CA SER A 194 -17.74 -2.76 -1.94
C SER A 194 -16.26 -2.41 -2.00
N VAL A 195 -15.81 -1.44 -1.19
CA VAL A 195 -14.40 -1.09 -1.13
C VAL A 195 -13.55 -2.31 -0.78
N GLY A 196 -12.37 -2.42 -1.38
CA GLY A 196 -11.47 -3.55 -1.20
C GLY A 196 -11.89 -4.84 -1.91
N SER A 197 -12.80 -4.78 -2.89
CA SER A 197 -13.21 -5.97 -3.67
C SER A 197 -12.10 -6.49 -4.60
N PHE A 198 -11.15 -5.63 -4.96
CA PHE A 198 -10.02 -5.93 -5.84
C PHE A 198 -8.69 -5.94 -5.08
N PRO A 199 -7.61 -6.50 -5.64
CA PRO A 199 -6.30 -6.48 -4.98
C PRO A 199 -5.79 -5.05 -4.74
N PRO A 200 -5.07 -4.79 -3.62
CA PRO A 200 -4.46 -3.48 -3.39
C PRO A 200 -3.20 -3.28 -4.24
N ASN A 201 -2.75 -2.03 -4.34
CA ASN A 201 -1.41 -1.71 -4.82
C ASN A 201 -0.33 -2.04 -3.76
N ARG A 202 0.96 -1.77 -4.05
CA ARG A 202 2.06 -2.13 -3.13
C ARG A 202 2.09 -1.36 -1.81
N TYR A 203 1.32 -0.28 -1.68
CA TYR A 203 1.14 0.43 -0.42
C TYR A 203 -0.06 -0.09 0.38
N GLY A 204 -0.82 -1.06 -0.12
CA GLY A 204 -2.04 -1.51 0.56
C GLY A 204 -3.23 -0.58 0.35
N LEU A 205 -3.20 0.28 -0.68
CA LEU A 205 -4.33 1.10 -1.10
C LEU A 205 -5.17 0.34 -2.12
N TYR A 206 -6.48 0.38 -1.95
CA TYR A 206 -7.46 -0.31 -2.77
C TYR A 206 -8.17 0.67 -3.69
N ASP A 207 -8.70 0.15 -4.80
CA ASP A 207 -9.63 0.87 -5.68
C ASP A 207 -9.12 2.23 -6.21
N MET A 208 -7.79 2.44 -6.21
CA MET A 208 -7.14 3.63 -6.78
C MET A 208 -7.34 3.77 -8.31
N ALA A 209 -7.94 2.77 -8.95
CA ALA A 209 -8.41 2.84 -10.33
C ALA A 209 -9.80 2.20 -10.42
N GLY A 210 -10.76 2.92 -11.01
CA GLY A 210 -12.14 2.47 -11.13
C GLY A 210 -13.00 2.76 -9.89
N ASN A 211 -14.11 2.04 -9.77
CA ASN A 211 -15.12 2.14 -8.72
C ASN A 211 -15.88 3.48 -8.66
N VAL A 212 -15.25 4.56 -8.16
CA VAL A 212 -15.86 5.89 -8.01
C VAL A 212 -14.82 7.01 -8.18
N SER A 213 -15.31 8.23 -8.45
CA SER A 213 -14.53 9.48 -8.57
C SER A 213 -15.17 10.59 -7.78
#